data_AF-A0A1T4WG10-F1
#
_entry.id   AF-A0A1T4WG10-F1
#
_cell.length_a   1.000
_cell.length_b   1.000
_cell.length_c   1.000
_cell.angle_alpha   90.00
_cell.angle_beta   90.00
_cell.angle_gamma   90.00
#
_symmetry.space_group_name_H-M   'P 1'
#
loop_
_entity.id
_entity.type
_entity.pdbx_description
1 polymer ?
#
loop_
_entity_poly.entity_id
_entity_poly.type
_entity_poly.pdbx_seq_one_letter_code
_entity_poly.pdbx_strand_id
1 'polypeptide(L)'
;MIVKETELQPKHQNLWKKGLLAVEQKNWEYAVSLVLPIVKEEPGFLDGRMILRRAEGESVGGGRKFSFGGGLFKGGSKKDPWEAIADLEENVFQKDPFNVSANQQLYDIAMKLQFPQLAAFALETIRMGQPDNTKLMHNLANHYMAHDEPEKAGEVYRAIVKLDPRDLNAMKGEKDAAARSSILRQGWGSDGDFNKVKKNSDEANLLEMLNKQGRTQEQTESLLAHFINLYNQDQTNINSVKSMAQLYEELDQIDSALMFYDYALTLNPGDVALQRRTEMVRDKAQERQIQQMETEIESNPGAPDIEEKRAQLAEIRRQRASSVIDECRARVERNPTDKALRYDLGQAYFNAAMFTEAIPELQQAKSNPNIRIKAMLLLGRCFEKKNMNDLAQSAFLDASKELAIMDNTKKEILYELALVSEKMGKAEQYLEALKEIYNADYGYRDVAKRVESSYS
;
A
#
# COMPACT_ATOMS: atom_id res chain seq x y z
N MET A 1 19.52 -35.63 6.85
CA MET A 1 20.85 -35.37 7.45
C MET A 1 20.75 -35.20 8.96
N ILE A 2 19.62 -34.71 9.50
CA ILE A 2 19.36 -34.69 10.95
C ILE A 2 19.25 -36.12 11.47
N VAL A 3 19.97 -36.40 12.56
CA VAL A 3 19.88 -37.64 13.33
C VAL A 3 19.08 -37.34 14.60
N LYS A 4 18.06 -38.15 14.89
CA LYS A 4 17.26 -38.05 16.12
C LYS A 4 17.89 -38.88 17.24
N GLU A 5 17.56 -38.56 18.49
CA GLU A 5 18.01 -39.34 19.66
C GLU A 5 17.73 -40.86 19.50
N THR A 6 16.57 -41.21 18.97
CA THR A 6 16.15 -42.62 18.77
C THR A 6 16.99 -43.36 17.71
N GLU A 7 17.68 -42.63 16.85
CA GLU A 7 18.49 -43.16 15.75
C GLU A 7 19.96 -43.31 16.14
N LEU A 8 20.36 -42.84 17.33
CA LEU A 8 21.71 -43.01 17.86
C LEU A 8 22.04 -44.49 18.11
N GLN A 9 23.30 -44.87 17.88
CA GLN A 9 23.79 -46.19 18.26
C GLN A 9 23.65 -46.42 19.78
N PRO A 10 23.47 -47.67 20.25
CA PRO A 10 23.28 -47.95 21.69
C PRO A 10 24.36 -47.37 22.61
N LYS A 11 25.62 -47.34 22.15
CA LYS A 11 26.72 -46.70 22.88
C LYS A 11 26.50 -45.19 23.06
N HIS A 12 26.01 -44.50 22.02
CA HIS A 12 25.74 -43.07 22.01
C HIS A 12 24.46 -42.73 22.79
N GLN A 13 23.42 -43.57 22.75
CA GLN A 13 22.20 -43.39 23.55
C GLN A 13 22.52 -43.39 25.06
N ASN A 14 23.38 -44.28 25.52
CA ASN A 14 23.79 -44.33 26.93
C ASN A 14 24.65 -43.12 27.33
N LEU A 15 25.59 -42.69 26.47
CA LEU A 15 26.37 -41.48 26.71
C LEU A 15 25.47 -40.23 26.73
N TRP A 16 24.51 -40.16 25.81
CA TRP A 16 23.56 -39.05 25.70
C TRP A 16 22.72 -38.88 26.97
N LYS A 17 22.11 -39.97 27.47
CA LYS A 17 21.34 -39.94 28.73
C LYS A 17 22.17 -39.47 29.92
N LYS A 18 23.43 -39.94 30.02
CA LYS A 18 24.35 -39.50 31.07
C LYS A 18 24.74 -38.03 30.89
N GLY A 19 24.95 -37.58 29.66
CA GLY A 19 25.25 -36.19 29.32
C GLY A 19 24.12 -35.24 29.72
N LEU A 20 22.87 -35.61 29.43
CA LEU A 20 21.68 -34.85 29.86
C LEU A 20 21.59 -34.76 31.39
N LEU A 21 21.78 -35.87 32.10
CA LEU A 21 21.83 -35.88 33.57
C LEU A 21 22.96 -35.00 34.12
N ALA A 22 24.14 -35.02 33.49
CA ALA A 22 25.25 -34.17 33.88
C ALA A 22 24.92 -32.67 33.71
N VAL A 23 24.20 -32.31 32.62
CA VAL A 23 23.68 -30.95 32.40
C VAL A 23 22.66 -30.55 33.47
N GLU A 24 21.71 -31.42 33.82
CA GLU A 24 20.74 -31.15 34.89
C GLU A 24 21.42 -30.92 36.24
N GLN A 25 22.48 -31.67 36.51
CA GLN A 25 23.32 -31.53 37.70
C GLN A 25 24.30 -30.36 37.62
N LYS A 26 24.30 -29.58 36.52
CA LYS A 26 25.23 -28.48 36.25
C LYS A 26 26.71 -28.90 36.27
N ASN A 27 26.98 -30.17 35.99
CA ASN A 27 28.33 -30.70 35.84
C ASN A 27 28.78 -30.53 34.38
N TRP A 28 29.13 -29.30 34.03
CA TRP A 28 29.32 -28.86 32.64
C TRP A 28 30.51 -29.54 31.95
N GLU A 29 31.67 -29.61 32.60
CA GLU A 29 32.86 -30.25 32.04
C GLU A 29 32.62 -31.75 31.78
N TYR A 30 31.91 -32.42 32.69
CA TYR A 30 31.56 -33.82 32.51
C TYR A 30 30.54 -33.99 31.37
N ALA A 31 29.56 -33.09 31.26
CA ALA A 31 28.64 -33.08 30.13
C ALA A 31 29.37 -32.92 28.78
N VAL A 32 30.34 -32.00 28.68
CA VAL A 32 31.18 -31.85 27.48
C VAL A 32 31.91 -33.15 27.16
N SER A 33 32.54 -33.79 28.15
CA SER A 33 33.27 -35.06 27.94
C SER A 33 32.39 -36.21 27.44
N LEU A 34 31.10 -36.21 27.78
CA LEU A 34 30.14 -37.25 27.40
C LEU A 34 29.49 -36.99 26.03
N VAL A 35 29.25 -35.72 25.68
CA VAL A 35 28.50 -35.34 24.47
C VAL A 35 29.42 -35.08 23.28
N LEU A 36 30.64 -34.60 23.49
CA LEU A 36 31.61 -34.35 22.42
C LEU A 36 31.89 -35.58 21.53
N PRO A 37 32.12 -36.79 22.08
CA PRO A 37 32.34 -37.97 21.25
C PRO A 37 31.14 -38.29 20.35
N ILE A 38 29.92 -38.03 20.83
CA ILE A 38 28.68 -38.28 20.08
C ILE A 38 28.61 -37.38 18.86
N VAL A 39 28.81 -36.06 19.01
CA VAL A 39 28.67 -35.12 17.88
C VAL A 39 29.80 -35.24 16.85
N LYS A 40 30.95 -35.81 17.23
CA LYS A 40 32.05 -36.14 16.32
C LYS A 40 31.73 -37.36 15.46
N GLU A 41 31.13 -38.40 16.06
CA GLU A 41 30.78 -39.63 15.35
C GLU A 41 29.43 -39.57 14.63
N GLU A 42 28.52 -38.71 15.09
CA GLU A 42 27.17 -38.52 14.53
C GLU A 42 26.99 -37.06 14.09
N PRO A 43 27.51 -36.67 12.91
CA PRO A 43 27.61 -35.27 12.56
C PRO A 43 26.27 -34.54 12.40
N GLY A 44 25.20 -35.31 12.11
CA GLY A 44 23.81 -34.86 11.99
C GLY A 44 23.05 -34.70 13.30
N PHE A 45 23.64 -35.04 14.45
CA PHE A 45 22.98 -34.99 15.75
C PHE A 45 22.99 -33.56 16.34
N LEU A 46 22.05 -32.72 15.87
CA LEU A 46 21.95 -31.31 16.25
C LEU A 46 21.60 -31.09 17.72
N ASP A 47 20.71 -31.91 18.29
CA ASP A 47 20.35 -31.82 19.71
C ASP A 47 21.59 -31.98 20.59
N GLY A 48 22.48 -32.92 20.21
CA GLY A 48 23.78 -33.10 20.84
C GLY A 48 24.66 -31.85 20.74
N ARG A 49 24.73 -31.21 19.56
CA ARG A 49 25.51 -29.97 19.37
C ARG A 49 24.97 -28.82 20.19
N MET A 50 23.66 -28.66 20.30
CA MET A 50 23.03 -27.62 21.12
C MET A 50 23.35 -27.81 22.61
N ILE A 51 23.25 -29.05 23.10
CA ILE A 51 23.61 -29.38 24.49
C ILE A 51 25.11 -29.21 24.74
N LEU A 52 25.95 -29.65 23.80
CA LEU A 52 27.39 -29.47 23.87
C LEU A 52 27.73 -27.98 23.97
N ARG A 53 27.24 -27.16 23.06
CA ARG A 53 27.53 -25.72 23.03
C ARG A 53 27.09 -25.00 24.29
N ARG A 54 25.95 -25.39 24.86
CA ARG A 54 25.51 -24.91 26.17
C ARG A 54 26.50 -25.29 27.27
N ALA A 55 26.90 -26.56 27.35
CA ALA A 55 27.82 -27.04 28.38
C ALA A 55 29.22 -26.40 28.23
N GLU A 56 29.73 -26.23 27.02
CA GLU A 56 30.98 -25.53 26.74
C GLU A 56 30.90 -24.06 27.18
N GLY A 57 29.81 -23.36 26.85
CA GLY A 57 29.56 -21.98 27.27
C GLY A 57 29.54 -21.79 28.78
N GLU A 58 28.92 -22.71 29.53
CA GLU A 58 28.89 -22.69 30.99
C GLU A 58 30.25 -23.10 31.61
N SER A 59 30.98 -24.02 30.99
CA SER A 59 32.29 -24.50 31.46
C SER A 59 33.39 -23.43 31.36
N VAL A 60 33.36 -22.62 30.30
CA VAL A 60 34.32 -21.51 30.11
C VAL A 60 34.03 -20.32 31.05
N GLY A 61 32.91 -20.38 31.78
CA GLY A 61 32.41 -19.39 32.72
C GLY A 61 31.55 -18.35 32.00
N GLY A 62 30.27 -18.25 32.38
CA GLY A 62 29.23 -17.38 31.79
C GLY A 62 29.48 -15.85 31.80
N GLY A 63 30.74 -15.40 31.89
CA GLY A 63 31.16 -14.03 31.68
C GLY A 63 31.85 -13.86 30.33
N ARG A 64 31.35 -12.93 29.51
CA ARG A 64 31.92 -12.46 28.25
C ARG A 64 33.41 -12.10 28.39
N LYS A 65 34.31 -13.07 28.27
CA LYS A 65 35.74 -12.79 28.04
C LYS A 65 35.94 -12.74 26.53
N PHE A 66 35.85 -11.54 25.97
CA PHE A 66 36.35 -11.28 24.62
C PHE A 66 37.85 -11.59 24.60
N SER A 67 38.20 -12.78 24.13
CA SER A 67 39.57 -13.08 23.75
C SER A 67 39.78 -12.51 22.35
N PHE A 68 40.37 -11.31 22.25
CA PHE A 68 40.96 -10.81 21.02
C PHE A 68 42.30 -11.53 20.79
N GLY A 69 42.25 -12.87 20.73
CA GLY A 69 43.38 -13.76 20.56
C GLY A 69 43.35 -14.33 19.16
N GLY A 70 44.01 -13.65 18.23
CA GLY A 70 44.21 -14.10 16.87
C GLY A 70 44.97 -15.44 16.84
N GLY A 71 44.23 -16.53 16.68
CA GLY A 71 44.73 -17.79 16.17
C GLY A 71 44.17 -17.97 14.77
N LEU A 72 44.85 -17.41 13.78
CA LEU A 72 44.56 -17.70 12.38
C LEU A 72 44.86 -19.20 12.15
N PHE A 73 43.85 -20.06 12.28
CA PHE A 73 43.97 -21.42 11.77
C PHE A 73 43.96 -21.33 10.24
N LYS A 74 45.17 -21.21 9.70
CA LYS A 74 45.42 -21.16 8.26
C LYS A 74 45.26 -22.57 7.71
N GLY A 75 44.01 -23.00 7.55
CA GLY A 75 43.63 -24.33 7.10
C GLY A 75 43.10 -24.33 5.68
N GLY A 76 43.91 -23.89 4.71
CA GLY A 76 43.71 -24.30 3.33
C GLY A 76 44.10 -25.77 3.22
N SER A 77 43.14 -26.68 3.32
CA SER A 77 43.35 -28.08 2.95
C SER A 77 42.05 -28.68 2.42
N LYS A 78 42.19 -29.62 1.48
CA LYS A 78 41.12 -30.50 0.97
C LYS A 78 40.66 -31.48 2.08
N LYS A 79 40.41 -30.99 3.29
CA LYS A 79 39.93 -31.83 4.38
C LYS A 79 38.45 -32.11 4.17
N ASP A 80 38.03 -33.32 4.53
CA ASP A 80 36.61 -33.67 4.47
C ASP A 80 35.79 -32.67 5.31
N PRO A 81 34.65 -32.15 4.80
CA PRO A 81 33.83 -31.18 5.52
C PRO A 81 33.44 -31.61 6.94
N TRP A 82 33.21 -32.90 7.18
CA TRP A 82 32.83 -33.41 8.49
C TRP A 82 34.01 -33.50 9.44
N GLU A 83 35.19 -33.87 8.95
CA GLU A 83 36.43 -33.81 9.74
C GLU A 83 36.75 -32.36 10.15
N ALA A 84 36.53 -31.40 9.25
CA ALA A 84 36.73 -29.98 9.57
C ALA A 84 35.75 -29.49 10.66
N ILE A 85 34.50 -29.96 10.66
CA ILE A 85 33.53 -29.68 11.73
C ILE A 85 33.98 -30.33 13.04
N ALA A 86 34.39 -31.61 13.02
CA ALA A 86 34.86 -32.31 14.21
C ALA A 86 36.09 -31.64 14.85
N ASP A 87 37.02 -31.14 14.03
CA ASP A 87 38.18 -30.37 14.49
C ASP A 87 37.76 -29.09 15.21
N LEU A 88 36.74 -28.37 14.71
CA LEU A 88 36.23 -27.16 15.34
C LEU A 88 35.62 -27.46 16.72
N GLU A 89 34.80 -28.50 16.82
CA GLU A 89 34.22 -28.95 18.11
C GLU A 89 35.31 -29.34 19.11
N GLU A 90 36.30 -30.11 18.68
CA GLU A 90 37.34 -30.61 19.58
C GLU A 90 38.35 -29.53 19.99
N ASN A 91 38.79 -28.67 19.06
CA ASN A 91 39.97 -27.83 19.29
C ASN A 91 39.65 -26.35 19.52
N VAL A 92 38.46 -25.89 19.11
CA VAL A 92 38.09 -24.47 19.18
C VAL A 92 36.94 -24.27 20.16
N PHE A 93 35.81 -24.93 19.97
CA PHE A 93 34.57 -24.60 20.67
C PHE A 93 34.59 -24.97 22.16
N GLN A 94 35.33 -26.00 22.57
CA GLN A 94 35.59 -26.27 23.99
C GLN A 94 36.27 -25.10 24.73
N LYS A 95 37.04 -24.26 24.04
CA LYS A 95 37.79 -23.13 24.63
C LYS A 95 37.10 -21.79 24.42
N ASP A 96 36.58 -21.56 23.22
CA ASP A 96 35.87 -20.35 22.81
C ASP A 96 34.63 -20.74 21.99
N PRO A 97 33.53 -21.12 22.67
CA PRO A 97 32.33 -21.63 22.02
C PRO A 97 31.64 -20.55 21.17
N PHE A 98 31.87 -19.28 21.47
CA PHE A 98 31.22 -18.15 20.80
C PHE A 98 32.14 -17.43 19.81
N ASN A 99 33.27 -18.05 19.43
CA ASN A 99 34.21 -17.46 18.47
C ASN A 99 33.51 -17.17 17.13
N VAL A 100 33.47 -15.90 16.74
CA VAL A 100 32.74 -15.49 15.51
C VAL A 100 33.35 -16.09 14.26
N SER A 101 34.69 -16.11 14.14
CA SER A 101 35.36 -16.65 12.95
C SER A 101 35.14 -18.15 12.80
N ALA A 102 35.21 -18.90 13.90
CA ALA A 102 35.03 -20.34 13.89
C ALA A 102 33.57 -20.74 13.59
N ASN A 103 32.61 -20.03 14.17
CA ASN A 103 31.20 -20.26 13.85
C ASN A 103 30.84 -19.79 12.43
N GLN A 104 31.49 -18.75 11.89
CA GLN A 104 31.33 -18.39 10.47
C GLN A 104 31.88 -19.48 9.55
N GLN A 105 33.02 -20.09 9.91
CA GLN A 105 33.55 -21.24 9.18
C GLN A 105 32.60 -22.45 9.25
N LEU A 106 32.01 -22.73 10.42
CA LEU A 106 31.01 -23.78 10.58
C LEU A 106 29.78 -23.52 9.68
N TYR A 107 29.30 -22.28 9.62
CA TYR A 107 28.23 -21.86 8.72
C TYR A 107 28.59 -22.11 7.24
N ASP A 108 29.76 -21.67 6.80
CA ASP A 108 30.19 -21.82 5.40
C ASP A 108 30.33 -23.30 4.99
N ILE A 109 30.83 -24.15 5.89
CA ILE A 109 30.90 -25.60 5.67
C ILE A 109 29.50 -26.20 5.61
N ALA A 110 28.61 -25.84 6.55
CA ALA A 110 27.23 -26.33 6.58
C ALA A 110 26.44 -25.94 5.33
N MET A 111 26.64 -24.74 4.79
CA MET A 111 26.02 -24.30 3.54
C MET A 111 26.52 -25.13 2.34
N LYS A 112 27.83 -25.44 2.27
CA LYS A 112 28.38 -26.33 1.24
C LYS A 112 27.83 -27.75 1.32
N LEU A 113 27.58 -28.22 2.53
CA LEU A 113 26.96 -29.52 2.81
C LEU A 113 25.44 -29.54 2.58
N GLN A 114 24.83 -28.41 2.22
CA GLN A 114 23.39 -28.24 2.12
C GLN A 114 22.67 -28.65 3.42
N PHE A 115 23.26 -28.30 4.57
CA PHE A 115 22.72 -28.57 5.89
C PHE A 115 22.27 -27.27 6.58
N PRO A 116 21.12 -26.70 6.18
CA PRO A 116 20.70 -25.36 6.60
C PRO A 116 20.43 -25.24 8.10
N GLN A 117 20.06 -26.33 8.77
CA GLN A 117 19.85 -26.32 10.22
C GLN A 117 21.17 -26.18 11.00
N LEU A 118 22.25 -26.79 10.52
CA LEU A 118 23.58 -26.62 11.11
C LEU A 118 24.13 -25.21 10.83
N ALA A 119 23.85 -24.66 9.65
CA ALA A 119 24.17 -23.27 9.33
C ALA A 119 23.43 -22.29 10.26
N ALA A 120 22.13 -22.51 10.50
CA ALA A 120 21.34 -21.71 11.45
C ALA A 120 21.94 -21.79 12.86
N PHE A 121 22.25 -22.99 13.35
CA PHE A 121 22.88 -23.20 14.66
C PHE A 121 24.19 -22.40 14.82
N ALA A 122 25.02 -22.35 13.79
CA ALA A 122 26.27 -21.60 13.82
C ALA A 122 26.03 -20.07 13.94
N LEU A 123 25.07 -19.53 13.20
CA LEU A 123 24.68 -18.11 13.26
C LEU A 123 23.97 -17.76 14.59
N GLU A 124 23.15 -18.67 15.12
CA GLU A 124 22.55 -18.53 16.46
C GLU A 124 23.64 -18.46 17.54
N THR A 125 24.68 -19.30 17.42
CA THR A 125 25.80 -19.31 18.36
C THR A 125 26.61 -18.01 18.28
N ILE A 126 26.81 -17.45 17.08
CA ILE A 126 27.40 -16.11 16.91
C ILE A 126 26.56 -15.05 17.64
N ARG A 127 25.23 -15.09 17.49
CA ARG A 127 24.32 -14.15 18.16
C ARG A 127 24.38 -14.28 19.69
N MET A 128 24.55 -15.50 20.23
CA MET A 128 24.74 -15.69 21.68
C MET A 128 26.00 -14.99 22.19
N GLY A 129 27.10 -15.02 21.43
CA GLY A 129 28.35 -14.32 21.76
C GLY A 129 28.30 -12.81 21.57
N GLN A 130 27.56 -12.34 20.57
CA GLN A 130 27.44 -10.92 20.21
C GLN A 130 25.96 -10.51 20.07
N PRO A 131 25.21 -10.43 21.18
CA PRO A 131 23.75 -10.23 21.15
C PRO A 131 23.33 -8.87 20.61
N ASP A 132 24.23 -7.87 20.67
CA ASP A 132 23.96 -6.49 20.27
C ASP A 132 24.45 -6.16 18.86
N ASN A 133 25.07 -7.11 18.14
CA ASN A 133 25.60 -6.89 16.79
C ASN A 133 24.54 -7.10 15.72
N THR A 134 23.80 -6.02 15.41
CA THR A 134 22.68 -6.02 14.44
C THR A 134 23.08 -6.52 13.05
N LYS A 135 24.32 -6.27 12.60
CA LYS A 135 24.82 -6.75 11.31
C LYS A 135 24.84 -8.28 11.23
N LEU A 136 25.27 -8.96 12.30
CA LEU A 136 25.29 -10.42 12.35
C LEU A 136 23.89 -11.01 12.54
N MET A 137 23.01 -10.28 13.24
CA MET A 137 21.60 -10.65 13.35
C MET A 137 20.88 -10.61 12.00
N HIS A 138 21.19 -9.65 11.12
CA HIS A 138 20.66 -9.63 9.75
C HIS A 138 21.05 -10.88 8.96
N ASN A 139 22.28 -11.36 9.10
CA ASN A 139 22.70 -12.60 8.44
C ASN A 139 21.84 -13.80 8.90
N LEU A 140 21.59 -13.90 10.21
CA LEU A 140 20.73 -14.95 10.78
C LEU A 140 19.28 -14.85 10.30
N ALA A 141 18.71 -13.63 10.31
CA ALA A 141 17.34 -13.42 9.84
C ALA A 141 17.18 -13.75 8.35
N ASN A 142 18.14 -13.31 7.53
CA ASN A 142 18.16 -13.60 6.10
C ASN A 142 18.33 -15.10 5.81
N HIS A 143 19.14 -15.80 6.62
CA HIS A 143 19.27 -17.27 6.53
C HIS A 143 17.93 -17.96 6.77
N TYR A 144 17.22 -17.62 7.85
CA TYR A 144 15.89 -18.19 8.10
C TYR A 144 14.88 -17.85 7.00
N MET A 145 14.90 -16.62 6.48
CA MET A 145 14.05 -16.25 5.35
C MET A 145 14.38 -17.05 4.08
N ALA A 146 15.66 -17.33 3.81
CA ALA A 146 16.07 -18.12 2.66
C ALA A 146 15.67 -19.60 2.76
N HIS A 147 15.40 -20.09 3.98
CA HIS A 147 15.10 -21.49 4.27
C HIS A 147 13.69 -21.74 4.81
N ASP A 148 12.74 -20.86 4.47
CA ASP A 148 11.31 -21.03 4.80
C ASP A 148 11.02 -21.14 6.30
N GLU A 149 11.83 -20.49 7.15
CA GLU A 149 11.62 -20.38 8.60
C GLU A 149 11.23 -18.94 9.01
N PRO A 150 10.15 -18.35 8.47
CA PRO A 150 9.82 -16.94 8.65
C PRO A 150 9.49 -16.58 10.11
N GLU A 151 9.02 -17.54 10.91
CA GLU A 151 8.70 -17.29 12.32
C GLU A 151 9.97 -16.94 13.12
N LYS A 152 11.03 -17.74 12.95
CA LYS A 152 12.34 -17.47 13.57
C LYS A 152 12.98 -16.20 13.00
N ALA A 153 12.85 -15.95 11.69
CA ALA A 153 13.32 -14.71 11.09
C ALA A 153 12.66 -13.47 11.73
N GLY A 154 11.35 -13.51 11.94
CA GLY A 154 10.58 -12.43 12.56
C GLY A 154 11.05 -12.13 13.98
N GLU A 155 11.36 -13.16 14.78
CA GLU A 155 11.92 -12.99 16.12
C GLU A 155 13.29 -12.28 16.09
N VAL A 156 14.14 -12.62 15.12
CA VAL A 156 15.46 -11.98 14.95
C VAL A 156 15.30 -10.53 14.51
N TYR A 157 14.46 -10.24 13.50
CA TYR A 157 14.22 -8.87 13.05
C TYR A 157 13.63 -7.99 14.16
N ARG A 158 12.68 -8.51 14.94
CA ARG A 158 12.13 -7.80 16.10
C ARG A 158 13.19 -7.48 17.14
N ALA A 159 14.14 -8.39 17.36
CA ALA A 159 15.27 -8.14 18.24
C ALA A 159 16.21 -7.05 17.69
N ILE A 160 16.42 -6.99 16.36
CA ILE A 160 17.17 -5.90 15.72
C ILE A 160 16.44 -4.56 15.91
N VAL A 161 15.14 -4.49 15.61
CA VAL A 161 14.33 -3.26 15.76
C VAL A 161 14.33 -2.75 17.21
N LYS A 162 14.40 -3.66 18.19
CA LYS A 162 14.53 -3.28 19.61
C LYS A 162 15.88 -2.63 19.94
N LEU A 163 16.96 -3.04 19.28
CA LEU A 163 18.31 -2.49 19.47
C LEU A 163 18.52 -1.21 18.63
N ASP A 164 18.03 -1.21 17.39
CA ASP A 164 18.09 -0.09 16.46
C ASP A 164 16.71 0.14 15.80
N PRO A 165 15.87 1.00 16.40
CA PRO A 165 14.55 1.34 15.85
C PRO A 165 14.59 2.08 14.52
N ARG A 166 15.76 2.52 14.04
CA ARG A 166 15.92 3.25 12.76
C ARG A 166 16.32 2.32 11.61
N ASP A 167 16.56 1.04 11.90
CA ASP A 167 16.91 0.06 10.89
C ASP A 167 15.69 -0.27 9.99
N LEU A 168 15.62 0.44 8.86
CA LEU A 168 14.56 0.27 7.86
C LEU A 168 14.52 -1.15 7.28
N ASN A 169 15.67 -1.81 7.17
CA ASN A 169 15.74 -3.17 6.64
C ASN A 169 15.15 -4.16 7.63
N ALA A 170 15.42 -4.01 8.92
CA ALA A 170 14.86 -4.86 9.97
C ALA A 170 13.35 -4.65 10.13
N MET A 171 12.87 -3.39 10.08
CA MET A 171 11.44 -3.09 10.13
C MET A 171 10.67 -3.67 8.94
N LYS A 172 11.27 -3.63 7.75
CA LYS A 172 10.71 -4.29 6.56
C LYS A 172 10.75 -5.82 6.71
N GLY A 173 11.90 -6.36 7.10
CA GLY A 173 12.11 -7.79 7.31
C GLY A 173 11.14 -8.40 8.32
N GLU A 174 10.82 -7.70 9.41
CA GLU A 174 9.82 -8.15 10.39
C GLU A 174 8.42 -8.29 9.78
N LYS A 175 8.00 -7.30 8.95
CA LYS A 175 6.69 -7.34 8.27
C LYS A 175 6.64 -8.43 7.22
N ASP A 176 7.70 -8.58 6.43
CA ASP A 176 7.82 -9.61 5.40
C ASP A 176 7.82 -11.01 6.02
N ALA A 177 8.53 -11.18 7.13
CA ALA A 177 8.53 -12.41 7.92
C ALA A 177 7.13 -12.70 8.50
N ALA A 178 6.45 -11.71 9.09
CA ALA A 178 5.09 -11.89 9.62
C ALA A 178 4.08 -12.29 8.53
N ALA A 179 4.15 -11.67 7.34
CA ALA A 179 3.33 -12.04 6.20
C ALA A 179 3.59 -13.48 5.76
N ARG A 180 4.87 -13.87 5.63
CA ARG A 180 5.26 -15.23 5.22
C ARG A 180 4.91 -16.28 6.28
N SER A 181 5.03 -15.97 7.57
CA SER A 181 4.56 -16.81 8.67
C SER A 181 3.05 -16.99 8.66
N SER A 182 2.29 -15.93 8.35
CA SER A 182 0.83 -16.04 8.22
C SER A 182 0.45 -16.99 7.07
N ILE A 183 1.13 -16.87 5.93
CA ILE A 183 0.95 -17.78 4.78
C ILE A 183 1.32 -19.21 5.16
N LEU A 184 2.45 -19.42 5.84
CA LEU A 184 2.92 -20.75 6.24
C LEU A 184 1.97 -21.40 7.28
N ARG A 185 1.49 -20.65 8.28
CA ARG A 185 0.52 -21.14 9.27
C ARG A 185 -0.84 -21.44 8.66
N GLN A 186 -1.29 -20.63 7.70
CA GLN A 186 -2.48 -20.94 6.92
C GLN A 186 -2.28 -22.18 6.02
N GLY A 187 -1.04 -22.45 5.60
CA GLY A 187 -0.66 -23.64 4.81
C GLY A 187 -0.48 -24.94 5.61
N TRP A 188 -0.13 -24.89 6.89
CA TRP A 188 0.20 -26.07 7.71
C TRP A 188 -0.79 -26.41 8.82
N GLY A 189 -1.79 -25.57 9.08
CA GLY A 189 -2.85 -25.82 10.07
C GLY A 189 -3.96 -26.79 9.63
N SER A 190 -3.78 -27.52 8.52
CA SER A 190 -4.83 -28.36 7.93
C SER A 190 -4.29 -29.72 7.45
N ASP A 191 -3.92 -30.58 8.38
CA ASP A 191 -4.01 -32.02 8.12
C ASP A 191 -5.48 -32.43 8.14
N GLY A 192 -6.08 -32.49 6.95
CA GLY A 192 -7.39 -33.10 6.74
C GLY A 192 -8.31 -32.41 5.74
N ASP A 193 -7.84 -31.99 4.55
CA ASP A 193 -8.66 -32.07 3.34
C ASP A 193 -7.84 -31.79 2.07
N PHE A 194 -7.59 -32.81 1.24
CA PHE A 194 -6.96 -32.63 -0.08
C PHE A 194 -7.80 -31.69 -0.98
N ASN A 195 -9.11 -31.58 -0.71
CA ASN A 195 -10.00 -30.62 -1.36
C ASN A 195 -9.75 -29.16 -0.94
N LYS A 196 -9.26 -28.90 0.28
CA LYS A 196 -8.92 -27.54 0.74
C LYS A 196 -7.58 -27.06 0.21
N VAL A 197 -6.61 -27.96 0.00
CA VAL A 197 -5.34 -27.61 -0.66
C VAL A 197 -5.57 -27.23 -2.12
N LYS A 198 -6.43 -27.97 -2.83
CA LYS A 198 -6.87 -27.61 -4.18
C LYS A 198 -7.63 -26.28 -4.16
N LYS A 199 -8.57 -26.11 -3.22
CA LYS A 199 -9.31 -24.84 -3.02
C LYS A 199 -8.40 -23.66 -2.69
N ASN A 200 -7.35 -23.81 -1.89
CA ASN A 200 -6.41 -22.75 -1.54
C ASN A 200 -5.44 -22.42 -2.68
N SER A 201 -5.02 -23.42 -3.46
CA SER A 201 -4.27 -23.23 -4.71
C SER A 201 -5.15 -22.51 -5.74
N ASP A 202 -6.41 -22.91 -5.85
CA ASP A 202 -7.41 -22.27 -6.72
C ASP A 202 -7.70 -20.84 -6.25
N GLU A 203 -7.83 -20.57 -4.95
CA GLU A 203 -8.01 -19.23 -4.37
C GLU A 203 -6.77 -18.35 -4.55
N ALA A 204 -5.56 -18.89 -4.42
CA ALA A 204 -4.32 -18.16 -4.68
C ALA A 204 -4.18 -17.80 -6.16
N ASN A 205 -4.46 -18.77 -7.06
CA ASN A 205 -4.52 -18.52 -8.50
C ASN A 205 -5.61 -17.50 -8.83
N LEU A 206 -6.76 -17.55 -8.15
CA LEU A 206 -7.86 -16.60 -8.32
C LEU A 206 -7.47 -15.19 -7.90
N LEU A 207 -6.76 -15.05 -6.79
CA LEU A 207 -6.21 -13.77 -6.34
C LEU A 207 -5.13 -13.24 -7.28
N GLU A 208 -4.29 -14.11 -7.84
CA GLU A 208 -3.30 -13.73 -8.86
C GLU A 208 -4.01 -13.24 -10.13
N MET A 209 -5.03 -13.97 -10.60
CA MET A 209 -5.85 -13.56 -11.75
C MET A 209 -6.57 -12.23 -11.48
N LEU A 210 -7.12 -12.03 -10.27
CA LEU A 210 -7.77 -10.78 -9.87
C LEU A 210 -6.79 -9.59 -9.84
N ASN A 211 -5.56 -9.81 -9.35
CA ASN A 211 -4.56 -8.75 -9.25
C ASN A 211 -3.78 -8.50 -10.55
N LYS A 212 -3.94 -9.37 -11.56
CA LYS A 212 -3.29 -9.21 -12.86
C LYS A 212 -3.76 -7.93 -13.55
N GLN A 213 -2.80 -7.07 -13.90
CA GLN A 213 -3.04 -5.87 -14.69
C GLN A 213 -3.18 -6.22 -16.20
N GLY A 214 -3.99 -5.44 -16.92
CA GLY A 214 -4.16 -5.60 -18.37
C GLY A 214 -4.95 -6.86 -18.79
N ARG A 215 -5.88 -7.34 -17.96
CA ARG A 215 -6.83 -8.40 -18.33
C ARG A 215 -7.68 -7.97 -19.52
N THR A 216 -7.94 -8.90 -20.45
CA THR A 216 -8.92 -8.67 -21.52
C THR A 216 -10.34 -8.72 -20.97
N GLN A 217 -11.31 -8.12 -21.68
CA GLN A 217 -12.72 -8.18 -21.29
C GLN A 217 -13.19 -9.63 -21.07
N GLU A 218 -12.89 -10.54 -21.99
CA GLU A 218 -13.24 -11.97 -21.89
C GLU A 218 -12.61 -12.64 -20.65
N GLN A 219 -11.37 -12.29 -20.29
CA GLN A 219 -10.73 -12.79 -19.08
C GLN A 219 -11.42 -12.28 -17.81
N THR A 220 -11.82 -11.02 -17.79
CA THR A 220 -12.57 -10.41 -16.67
C THR A 220 -13.97 -11.02 -16.54
N GLU A 221 -14.67 -11.26 -17.65
CA GLU A 221 -15.98 -11.94 -17.68
C GLU A 221 -15.90 -13.39 -17.20
N SER A 222 -14.88 -14.14 -17.64
CA SER A 222 -14.62 -15.51 -17.17
C SER A 222 -14.33 -15.56 -15.67
N LEU A 223 -13.52 -14.63 -15.18
CA LEU A 223 -13.23 -14.49 -13.75
C LEU A 223 -14.47 -14.12 -12.95
N LEU A 224 -15.30 -13.22 -13.47
CA LEU A 224 -16.58 -12.85 -12.86
C LEU A 224 -17.53 -14.06 -12.77
N ALA A 225 -17.63 -14.88 -13.82
CA ALA A 225 -18.44 -16.10 -13.80
C ALA A 225 -17.98 -17.07 -12.70
N HIS A 226 -16.67 -17.16 -12.45
CA HIS A 226 -16.14 -17.95 -11.34
C HIS A 226 -16.60 -17.40 -9.98
N PHE A 227 -16.48 -16.09 -9.76
CA PHE A 227 -16.93 -15.47 -8.52
C PHE A 227 -18.46 -15.52 -8.32
N ILE A 228 -19.25 -15.48 -9.40
CA ILE A 228 -20.70 -15.71 -9.33
C ILE A 228 -21.00 -17.12 -8.81
N ASN A 229 -20.26 -18.14 -9.25
CA ASN A 229 -20.43 -19.50 -8.73
C ASN A 229 -20.07 -19.59 -7.25
N LEU A 230 -19.02 -18.90 -6.79
CA LEU A 230 -18.66 -18.82 -5.37
C LEU A 230 -19.74 -18.10 -4.55
N TYR A 231 -20.28 -17.00 -5.06
CA TYR A 231 -21.39 -16.27 -4.44
C TYR A 231 -22.66 -17.13 -4.34
N ASN A 232 -22.96 -17.94 -5.36
CA ASN A 232 -24.11 -18.86 -5.31
C ASN A 232 -23.94 -19.97 -4.27
N GLN A 233 -22.71 -20.31 -3.89
CA GLN A 233 -22.43 -21.27 -2.80
C GLN A 233 -22.53 -20.61 -1.42
N ASP A 234 -22.07 -19.37 -1.29
CA ASP A 234 -22.16 -18.56 -0.07
C ASP A 234 -22.33 -17.08 -0.42
N GLN A 235 -23.57 -16.60 -0.31
CA GLN A 235 -23.90 -15.21 -0.63
C GLN A 235 -23.33 -14.23 0.39
N THR A 236 -22.96 -14.69 1.59
CA THR A 236 -22.42 -13.83 2.65
C THR A 236 -20.91 -13.74 2.65
N ASN A 237 -20.23 -14.45 1.74
CA ASN A 237 -18.79 -14.36 1.58
C ASN A 237 -18.38 -12.99 1.03
N ILE A 238 -17.99 -12.10 1.94
CA ILE A 238 -17.61 -10.72 1.62
C ILE A 238 -16.48 -10.62 0.59
N ASN A 239 -15.54 -11.56 0.54
CA ASN A 239 -14.45 -11.52 -0.44
C ASN A 239 -14.99 -11.76 -1.85
N SER A 240 -15.87 -12.74 -2.01
CA SER A 240 -16.53 -13.00 -3.30
C SER A 240 -17.38 -11.82 -3.74
N VAL A 241 -18.16 -11.22 -2.84
CA VAL A 241 -18.98 -10.04 -3.13
C VAL A 241 -18.11 -8.84 -3.54
N LYS A 242 -17.03 -8.54 -2.80
CA LYS A 242 -16.09 -7.45 -3.13
C LYS A 242 -15.41 -7.67 -4.49
N SER A 243 -14.98 -8.90 -4.76
CA SER A 243 -14.37 -9.26 -6.05
C SER A 243 -15.37 -9.14 -7.20
N MET A 244 -16.63 -9.56 -7.03
CA MET A 244 -17.67 -9.34 -8.04
C MET A 244 -17.90 -7.85 -8.30
N ALA A 245 -18.03 -7.04 -7.25
CA ALA A 245 -18.23 -5.60 -7.38
C ALA A 245 -17.09 -4.93 -8.16
N GLN A 246 -15.83 -5.30 -7.86
CA GLN A 246 -14.65 -4.83 -8.59
C GLN A 246 -14.69 -5.26 -10.07
N LEU A 247 -15.02 -6.51 -10.36
CA LEU A 247 -15.03 -7.04 -11.73
C LEU A 247 -16.16 -6.42 -12.56
N TYR A 248 -17.33 -6.18 -11.97
CA TYR A 248 -18.39 -5.42 -12.62
C TYR A 248 -17.95 -3.97 -12.92
N GLU A 249 -17.22 -3.33 -12.00
CA GLU A 249 -16.68 -1.99 -12.25
C GLU A 249 -15.64 -1.99 -13.38
N GLU A 250 -14.76 -2.99 -13.44
CA GLU A 250 -13.77 -3.17 -14.52
C GLU A 250 -14.43 -3.41 -15.89
N LEU A 251 -15.60 -4.02 -15.92
CA LEU A 251 -16.41 -4.23 -17.13
C LEU A 251 -17.31 -3.04 -17.48
N ASP A 252 -17.19 -1.91 -16.77
CA ASP A 252 -18.06 -0.73 -16.90
C ASP A 252 -19.56 -1.02 -16.70
N GLN A 253 -19.87 -2.09 -15.95
CA GLN A 253 -21.23 -2.46 -15.53
C GLN A 253 -21.53 -1.81 -14.18
N ILE A 254 -21.60 -0.47 -14.20
CA ILE A 254 -21.62 0.37 -13.00
C ILE A 254 -22.80 0.08 -12.06
N ASP A 255 -23.99 -0.20 -12.59
CA ASP A 255 -25.18 -0.48 -11.76
C ASP A 255 -25.02 -1.78 -10.97
N SER A 256 -24.55 -2.84 -11.63
CA SER A 256 -24.24 -4.12 -10.99
C SER A 256 -23.12 -3.96 -9.96
N ALA A 257 -22.07 -3.21 -10.31
CA ALA A 257 -20.97 -2.92 -9.40
C ALA A 257 -21.46 -2.24 -8.12
N LEU A 258 -22.28 -1.18 -8.26
CA LEU A 258 -22.84 -0.44 -7.14
C LEU A 258 -23.71 -1.35 -6.25
N MET A 259 -24.57 -2.17 -6.84
CA MET A 259 -25.42 -3.12 -6.10
C MET A 259 -24.59 -4.05 -5.21
N PHE A 260 -23.51 -4.65 -5.74
CA PHE A 260 -22.64 -5.54 -4.96
C PHE A 260 -21.75 -4.78 -3.97
N TYR A 261 -21.33 -3.55 -4.28
CA TYR A 261 -20.63 -2.68 -3.35
C TYR A 261 -21.50 -2.28 -2.15
N ASP A 262 -22.76 -1.92 -2.38
CA ASP A 262 -23.74 -1.63 -1.33
C ASP A 262 -24.02 -2.88 -0.48
N TYR A 263 -24.19 -4.04 -1.11
CA TYR A 263 -24.36 -5.29 -0.39
C TYR A 263 -23.13 -5.64 0.46
N ALA A 264 -21.91 -5.48 -0.07
CA ALA A 264 -20.68 -5.68 0.68
C ALA A 264 -20.58 -4.77 1.93
N LEU A 265 -21.08 -3.53 1.84
CA LEU A 265 -21.15 -2.62 2.98
C LEU A 265 -22.15 -3.07 4.05
N THR A 266 -23.23 -3.76 3.68
CA THR A 266 -24.13 -4.35 4.68
C THR A 266 -23.45 -5.47 5.48
N LEU A 267 -22.54 -6.21 4.85
CA LEU A 267 -21.78 -7.29 5.47
C LEU A 267 -20.62 -6.77 6.35
N ASN A 268 -19.98 -5.65 5.96
CA ASN A 268 -18.93 -5.01 6.74
C ASN A 268 -19.03 -3.48 6.69
N PRO A 269 -19.91 -2.89 7.52
CA PRO A 269 -20.11 -1.44 7.53
C PRO A 269 -18.90 -0.64 8.00
N GLY A 270 -17.91 -1.27 8.65
CA GLY A 270 -16.72 -0.60 9.21
C GLY A 270 -15.55 -0.47 8.23
N ASP A 271 -15.63 -1.05 7.02
CA ASP A 271 -14.56 -0.98 6.03
C ASP A 271 -14.56 0.38 5.33
N VAL A 272 -13.76 1.32 5.85
CA VAL A 272 -13.62 2.69 5.31
C VAL A 272 -13.13 2.71 3.86
N ALA A 273 -12.31 1.73 3.46
CA ALA A 273 -11.81 1.68 2.09
C ALA A 273 -12.94 1.25 1.12
N LEU A 274 -13.75 0.28 1.54
CA LEU A 274 -14.95 -0.12 0.82
C LEU A 274 -15.96 1.02 0.74
N GLN A 275 -16.23 1.73 1.84
CA GLN A 275 -17.14 2.88 1.87
C GLN A 275 -16.75 3.93 0.83
N ARG A 276 -15.47 4.36 0.82
CA ARG A 276 -14.96 5.32 -0.15
C ARG A 276 -15.10 4.82 -1.58
N ARG A 277 -14.81 3.54 -1.84
CA ARG A 277 -14.94 2.99 -3.19
C ARG A 277 -16.40 2.96 -3.63
N THR A 278 -17.32 2.54 -2.75
CA THR A 278 -18.76 2.55 -3.02
C THR A 278 -19.27 3.96 -3.32
N GLU A 279 -18.84 4.98 -2.58
CA GLU A 279 -19.18 6.38 -2.86
C GLU A 279 -18.70 6.82 -4.24
N MET A 280 -17.44 6.51 -4.61
CA MET A 280 -16.93 6.81 -5.95
C MET A 280 -17.73 6.13 -7.07
N VAL A 281 -18.13 4.87 -6.87
CA VAL A 281 -18.93 4.12 -7.85
C VAL A 281 -20.36 4.65 -7.89
N ARG A 282 -20.91 5.08 -6.76
CA ARG A 282 -22.23 5.73 -6.69
C ARG A 282 -22.25 7.04 -7.46
N ASP A 283 -21.21 7.86 -7.33
CA ASP A 283 -21.06 9.09 -8.11
C ASP A 283 -21.02 8.81 -9.62
N LYS A 284 -20.29 7.76 -10.04
CA LYS A 284 -20.27 7.32 -11.45
C LYS A 284 -21.64 6.84 -11.92
N ALA A 285 -22.36 6.07 -11.10
CA ALA A 285 -23.69 5.57 -11.43
C ALA A 285 -24.68 6.72 -11.63
N GLN A 286 -24.68 7.69 -10.71
CA GLN A 286 -25.51 8.88 -10.80
C GLN A 286 -25.17 9.73 -12.03
N GLU A 287 -23.88 9.89 -12.35
CA GLU A 287 -23.44 10.59 -13.57
C GLU A 287 -23.97 9.90 -14.84
N ARG A 288 -23.88 8.56 -14.90
CA ARG A 288 -24.39 7.78 -16.04
C ARG A 288 -25.92 7.89 -16.16
N GLN A 289 -26.63 7.84 -15.03
CA GLN A 289 -28.07 8.04 -15.00
C GLN A 289 -28.46 9.43 -15.52
N ILE A 290 -27.76 10.48 -15.07
CA ILE A 290 -27.94 11.85 -15.56
C ILE A 290 -27.76 11.92 -17.08
N GLN A 291 -26.67 11.34 -17.61
CA GLN A 291 -26.38 11.34 -19.05
C GLN A 291 -27.43 10.57 -19.87
N GLN A 292 -27.92 9.44 -19.36
CA GLN A 292 -29.00 8.69 -19.99
C GLN A 292 -30.29 9.52 -20.06
N MET A 293 -30.68 10.14 -18.95
CA MET A 293 -31.87 11.02 -18.91
C MET A 293 -31.72 12.22 -19.85
N GLU A 294 -30.54 12.84 -19.92
CA GLU A 294 -30.25 13.91 -20.86
C GLU A 294 -30.40 13.45 -22.31
N THR A 295 -29.85 12.29 -22.65
CA THR A 295 -29.91 11.71 -24.00
C THR A 295 -31.36 11.38 -24.40
N GLU A 296 -32.15 10.86 -23.46
CA GLU A 296 -33.59 10.64 -23.67
C GLU A 296 -34.36 11.95 -23.89
N ILE A 297 -34.05 12.99 -23.10
CA ILE A 297 -34.68 14.30 -23.24
C ILE A 297 -34.33 14.95 -24.58
N GLU A 298 -33.06 14.84 -25.01
CA GLU A 298 -32.58 15.41 -26.27
C GLU A 298 -33.09 14.65 -27.50
N SER A 299 -33.20 13.33 -27.42
CA SER A 299 -33.68 12.49 -28.53
C SER A 299 -35.18 12.59 -28.78
N ASN A 300 -35.98 12.96 -27.78
CA ASN A 300 -37.43 13.17 -27.93
C ASN A 300 -37.97 14.34 -27.09
N PRO A 301 -37.68 15.60 -27.47
CA PRO A 301 -38.05 16.78 -26.68
C PRO A 301 -39.55 17.07 -26.64
N GLY A 302 -40.37 16.33 -27.42
CA GLY A 302 -41.83 16.47 -27.48
C GLY A 302 -42.61 15.33 -26.83
N ALA A 303 -41.95 14.43 -26.10
CA ALA A 303 -42.61 13.33 -25.41
C ALA A 303 -43.64 13.85 -24.38
N PRO A 304 -44.80 13.17 -24.18
CA PRO A 304 -45.82 13.63 -23.23
C PRO A 304 -45.34 13.78 -21.79
N ASP A 305 -44.31 13.01 -21.40
CA ASP A 305 -43.68 12.96 -20.08
C ASP A 305 -42.38 13.79 -19.98
N ILE A 306 -42.03 14.58 -21.00
CA ILE A 306 -40.74 15.28 -21.08
C ILE A 306 -40.52 16.27 -19.93
N GLU A 307 -41.57 17.01 -19.53
CA GLU A 307 -41.49 17.98 -18.43
C GLU A 307 -41.28 17.28 -17.08
N GLU A 308 -41.88 16.10 -16.90
CA GLU A 308 -41.65 15.28 -15.72
C GLU A 308 -40.20 14.79 -15.67
N LYS A 309 -39.67 14.29 -16.81
CA LYS A 309 -38.25 13.89 -16.91
C LYS A 309 -37.29 15.03 -16.63
N ARG A 310 -37.57 16.24 -17.14
CA ARG A 310 -36.79 17.45 -16.85
C ARG A 310 -36.81 17.80 -15.37
N ALA A 311 -37.98 17.72 -14.74
CA ALA A 311 -38.11 17.97 -13.30
C ALA A 311 -37.34 16.94 -12.47
N GLN A 312 -37.41 15.65 -12.83
CA GLN A 312 -36.65 14.59 -12.17
C GLN A 312 -35.13 14.80 -12.32
N LEU A 313 -34.65 15.12 -13.53
CA LEU A 313 -33.24 15.41 -13.78
C LEU A 313 -32.75 16.63 -12.96
N ALA A 314 -33.57 17.69 -12.90
CA ALA A 314 -33.26 18.86 -12.10
C ALA A 314 -33.15 18.54 -10.60
N GLU A 315 -34.05 17.69 -10.08
CA GLU A 315 -34.03 17.27 -8.68
C GLU A 315 -32.80 16.41 -8.36
N ILE A 316 -32.44 15.44 -9.22
CA ILE A 316 -31.22 14.62 -9.05
C ILE A 316 -29.97 15.51 -9.01
N ARG A 317 -29.86 16.45 -9.95
CA ARG A 317 -28.74 17.42 -9.97
C ARG A 317 -28.70 18.28 -8.71
N ARG A 318 -29.87 18.71 -8.21
CA ARG A 318 -29.98 19.50 -6.98
C ARG A 318 -29.52 18.70 -5.75
N GLN A 319 -29.94 17.45 -5.63
CA GLN A 319 -29.55 16.58 -4.51
C GLN A 319 -28.04 16.33 -4.50
N ARG A 320 -27.45 16.04 -5.66
CA ARG A 320 -26.00 15.86 -5.81
C ARG A 320 -25.24 17.14 -5.45
N ALA A 321 -25.69 18.28 -5.96
CA ALA A 321 -25.11 19.58 -5.62
C ALA A 321 -25.19 19.86 -4.11
N SER A 322 -26.30 19.52 -3.44
CA SER A 322 -26.45 19.69 -2.00
C SER A 322 -25.39 18.91 -1.22
N SER A 323 -25.16 17.63 -1.57
CA SER A 323 -24.15 16.81 -0.89
C SER A 323 -22.75 17.41 -0.96
N VAL A 324 -22.34 17.89 -2.14
CA VAL A 324 -21.03 18.54 -2.33
C VAL A 324 -20.95 19.85 -1.53
N ILE A 325 -22.01 20.64 -1.55
CA ILE A 325 -22.10 21.89 -0.80
C ILE A 325 -21.98 21.62 0.71
N ASP A 326 -22.67 20.62 1.23
CA ASP A 326 -22.67 20.29 2.65
C ASP A 326 -21.27 19.83 3.11
N GLU A 327 -20.56 19.05 2.31
CA GLU A 327 -19.17 18.68 2.58
C GLU A 327 -18.23 19.91 2.59
N CYS A 328 -18.32 20.76 1.56
CA CYS A 328 -17.54 21.99 1.49
C CYS A 328 -17.85 22.93 2.67
N ARG A 329 -19.13 23.01 3.07
CA ARG A 329 -19.56 23.81 4.21
C ARG A 329 -18.98 23.28 5.51
N ALA A 330 -19.05 21.97 5.75
CA ALA A 330 -18.45 21.35 6.93
C ALA A 330 -16.92 21.58 6.99
N ARG A 331 -16.22 21.58 5.84
CA ARG A 331 -14.79 21.92 5.77
C ARG A 331 -14.53 23.38 6.15
N VAL A 332 -15.34 24.31 5.66
CA VAL A 332 -15.25 25.75 6.02
C VAL A 332 -15.58 25.97 7.50
N GLU A 333 -16.59 25.29 8.05
CA GLU A 333 -16.96 25.39 9.47
C GLU A 333 -15.84 24.91 10.40
N ARG A 334 -15.13 23.84 10.01
CA ARG A 334 -13.96 23.35 10.76
C ARG A 334 -12.79 24.32 10.72
N ASN A 335 -12.56 24.99 9.58
CA ASN A 335 -11.45 25.92 9.38
C ASN A 335 -11.93 27.26 8.74
N PRO A 336 -12.62 28.15 9.49
CA PRO A 336 -13.30 29.32 8.89
C PRO A 336 -12.38 30.39 8.31
N THR A 337 -11.11 30.40 8.70
CA THR A 337 -10.10 31.35 8.23
C THR A 337 -9.42 30.92 6.94
N ASP A 338 -9.59 29.66 6.52
CA ASP A 338 -8.98 29.14 5.31
C ASP A 338 -9.74 29.63 4.07
N LYS A 339 -9.08 30.53 3.33
CA LYS A 339 -9.65 31.16 2.14
C LYS A 339 -9.73 30.20 0.95
N ALA A 340 -8.90 29.15 0.90
CA ALA A 340 -8.99 28.14 -0.15
C ALA A 340 -10.26 27.30 0.02
N LEU A 341 -10.61 26.93 1.26
CA LEU A 341 -11.87 26.21 1.52
C LEU A 341 -13.10 27.06 1.17
N ARG A 342 -13.04 28.37 1.39
CA ARG A 342 -14.11 29.30 0.96
C ARG A 342 -14.22 29.40 -0.56
N TYR A 343 -13.10 29.35 -1.28
CA TYR A 343 -13.12 29.24 -2.74
C TYR A 343 -13.80 27.94 -3.19
N ASP A 344 -13.43 26.79 -2.60
CA ASP A 344 -14.03 25.50 -2.91
C ASP A 344 -15.56 25.53 -2.68
N LEU A 345 -16.00 26.11 -1.56
CA LEU A 345 -17.43 26.26 -1.26
C LEU A 345 -18.13 27.22 -2.24
N GLY A 346 -17.51 28.35 -2.58
CA GLY A 346 -18.03 29.27 -3.59
C GLY A 346 -18.14 28.63 -4.98
N GLN A 347 -17.18 27.77 -5.34
CA GLN A 347 -17.20 26.98 -6.57
C GLN A 347 -18.32 25.93 -6.56
N ALA A 348 -18.54 25.25 -5.44
CA ALA A 348 -19.64 24.31 -5.28
C ALA A 348 -21.00 25.01 -5.46
N TYR A 349 -21.20 26.17 -4.81
CA TYR A 349 -22.41 26.97 -5.00
C TYR A 349 -22.59 27.45 -6.45
N PHE A 350 -21.51 27.90 -7.10
CA PHE A 350 -21.57 28.31 -8.51
C PHE A 350 -22.01 27.17 -9.43
N ASN A 351 -21.44 25.97 -9.25
CA ASN A 351 -21.77 24.78 -10.04
C ASN A 351 -23.23 24.35 -9.80
N ALA A 352 -23.77 24.61 -8.61
CA ALA A 352 -25.18 24.38 -8.26
C ALA A 352 -26.14 25.48 -8.76
N ALA A 353 -25.65 26.47 -9.52
CA ALA A 353 -26.37 27.69 -9.90
C ALA A 353 -26.89 28.53 -8.72
N MET A 354 -26.34 28.32 -7.52
CA MET A 354 -26.64 29.09 -6.30
C MET A 354 -25.75 30.34 -6.23
N PHE A 355 -25.92 31.23 -7.20
CA PHE A 355 -25.02 32.38 -7.38
C PHE A 355 -25.07 33.38 -6.22
N THR A 356 -26.19 33.48 -5.51
CA THR A 356 -26.34 34.41 -4.38
C THR A 356 -25.46 33.97 -3.20
N GLU A 357 -25.41 32.68 -2.96
CA GLU A 357 -24.64 32.03 -1.89
C GLU A 357 -23.15 31.92 -2.25
N ALA A 358 -22.82 31.77 -3.54
CA ALA A 358 -21.44 31.75 -4.03
C ALA A 358 -20.71 33.09 -3.79
N ILE A 359 -21.38 34.21 -4.03
CA ILE A 359 -20.77 35.56 -3.98
C ILE A 359 -20.05 35.86 -2.65
N PRO A 360 -20.67 35.75 -1.46
CA PRO A 360 -19.99 36.09 -0.20
C PRO A 360 -18.77 35.20 0.07
N GLU A 361 -18.83 33.91 -0.29
CA GLU A 361 -17.70 32.99 -0.10
C GLU A 361 -16.53 33.34 -1.03
N LEU A 362 -16.82 33.69 -2.29
CA LEU A 362 -15.79 34.10 -3.23
C LEU A 362 -15.23 35.49 -2.93
N GLN A 363 -16.03 36.41 -2.39
CA GLN A 363 -15.55 37.70 -1.89
C GLN A 363 -14.53 37.50 -0.75
N GLN A 364 -14.80 36.57 0.16
CA GLN A 364 -13.85 36.20 1.21
C GLN A 364 -12.60 35.52 0.63
N ALA A 365 -12.76 34.64 -0.37
CA ALA A 365 -11.64 33.95 -1.02
C ALA A 365 -10.67 34.91 -1.74
N LYS A 366 -11.19 36.01 -2.32
CA LYS A 366 -10.42 37.04 -3.05
C LYS A 366 -9.27 37.66 -2.23
N SER A 367 -9.30 37.57 -0.90
CA SER A 367 -8.20 38.09 -0.05
C SER A 367 -6.94 37.22 -0.06
N ASN A 368 -7.00 35.98 -0.54
CA ASN A 368 -5.82 35.10 -0.62
C ASN A 368 -5.10 35.28 -1.97
N PRO A 369 -3.83 35.74 -2.00
CA PRO A 369 -3.11 36.04 -3.23
C PRO A 369 -3.03 34.88 -4.23
N ASN A 370 -2.92 33.63 -3.75
CA ASN A 370 -2.71 32.46 -4.61
C ASN A 370 -3.96 32.03 -5.39
N ILE A 371 -5.15 32.40 -4.90
CA ILE A 371 -6.45 32.04 -5.51
C ILE A 371 -7.24 33.27 -5.95
N ARG A 372 -6.71 34.47 -5.70
CA ARG A 372 -7.39 35.75 -5.92
C ARG A 372 -7.97 35.89 -7.32
N ILE A 373 -7.16 35.65 -8.35
CA ILE A 373 -7.56 35.76 -9.75
C ILE A 373 -8.69 34.76 -10.09
N LYS A 374 -8.57 33.51 -9.61
CA LYS A 374 -9.61 32.49 -9.78
C LYS A 374 -10.92 32.89 -9.12
N ALA A 375 -10.85 33.41 -7.89
CA ALA A 375 -12.01 33.90 -7.16
C ALA A 375 -12.67 35.10 -7.88
N MET A 376 -11.88 36.03 -8.44
CA MET A 376 -12.39 37.16 -9.22
C MET A 376 -13.06 36.73 -10.52
N LEU A 377 -12.45 35.80 -11.26
CA LEU A 377 -13.05 35.22 -12.46
C LEU A 377 -14.40 34.57 -12.12
N LEU A 378 -14.47 33.77 -11.04
CA LEU A 378 -15.71 33.11 -10.67
C LEU A 378 -16.76 34.08 -10.12
N LEU A 379 -16.36 35.13 -9.40
CA LEU A 379 -17.24 36.24 -9.00
C LEU A 379 -17.85 36.94 -10.20
N GLY A 380 -17.04 37.27 -11.21
CA GLY A 380 -17.50 37.88 -12.44
C GLY A 380 -18.56 37.02 -13.14
N ARG A 381 -18.34 35.71 -13.20
CA ARG A 381 -19.33 34.75 -13.71
C ARG A 381 -20.60 34.70 -12.86
N CYS A 382 -20.50 34.75 -11.54
CA CYS A 382 -21.69 34.82 -10.67
C CYS A 382 -22.54 36.07 -10.98
N PHE A 383 -21.90 37.23 -11.13
CA PHE A 383 -22.59 38.47 -11.46
C PHE A 383 -23.23 38.42 -12.85
N GLU A 384 -22.52 37.90 -13.85
CA GLU A 384 -23.02 37.70 -15.21
C GLU A 384 -24.27 36.81 -15.23
N LYS A 385 -24.25 35.67 -14.52
CA LYS A 385 -25.40 34.76 -14.42
C LYS A 385 -26.60 35.36 -13.70
N LYS A 386 -26.38 36.39 -12.85
CA LYS A 386 -27.43 37.18 -12.20
C LYS A 386 -27.86 38.40 -13.02
N ASN A 387 -27.39 38.56 -14.27
CA ASN A 387 -27.59 39.73 -15.12
C ASN A 387 -27.06 41.05 -14.51
N MET A 388 -26.16 40.99 -13.53
CA MET A 388 -25.47 42.14 -12.95
C MET A 388 -24.22 42.46 -13.77
N ASN A 389 -24.43 42.79 -15.05
CA ASN A 389 -23.36 42.88 -16.06
C ASN A 389 -22.33 43.98 -15.77
N ASP A 390 -22.72 45.04 -15.08
CA ASP A 390 -21.83 46.10 -14.60
C ASP A 390 -20.82 45.60 -13.56
N LEU A 391 -21.28 44.83 -12.57
CA LEU A 391 -20.42 44.21 -11.57
C LEU A 391 -19.54 43.11 -12.17
N ALA A 392 -20.08 42.33 -13.11
CA ALA A 392 -19.31 41.32 -13.85
C ALA A 392 -18.16 41.96 -14.64
N GLN A 393 -18.46 43.03 -15.39
CA GLN A 393 -17.47 43.79 -16.15
C GLN A 393 -16.36 44.33 -15.23
N SER A 394 -16.73 44.94 -14.09
CA SER A 394 -15.76 45.45 -13.13
C SER A 394 -14.86 44.33 -12.59
N ALA A 395 -15.43 43.19 -12.23
CA ALA A 395 -14.67 42.06 -11.68
C ALA A 395 -13.65 41.50 -12.69
N PHE A 396 -14.06 41.33 -13.96
CA PHE A 396 -13.17 40.85 -15.01
C PHE A 396 -12.09 41.87 -15.37
N LEU A 397 -12.44 43.17 -15.45
CA LEU A 397 -11.48 44.23 -15.72
C LEU A 397 -10.43 44.36 -14.60
N ASP A 398 -10.84 44.25 -13.34
CA ASP A 398 -9.90 44.27 -12.22
C ASP A 398 -8.98 43.05 -12.28
N ALA A 399 -9.52 41.87 -12.61
CA ALA A 399 -8.73 40.64 -12.71
C ALA A 399 -7.71 40.70 -13.86
N SER A 400 -8.09 41.28 -15.01
CA SER A 400 -7.20 41.40 -16.16
C SER A 400 -6.04 42.36 -15.91
N LYS A 401 -6.26 43.42 -15.12
CA LYS A 401 -5.22 44.39 -14.72
C LYS A 401 -4.19 43.80 -13.75
N GLU A 402 -4.59 42.87 -12.90
CA GLU A 402 -3.67 42.19 -11.97
C GLU A 402 -2.75 41.17 -12.68
N LEU A 403 -3.14 40.69 -13.85
CA LEU A 403 -2.35 39.75 -14.65
C LEU A 403 -1.41 40.50 -15.62
N ALA A 404 -0.12 40.50 -15.34
CA ALA A 404 0.88 41.10 -16.22
C ALA A 404 1.17 40.25 -17.47
N ILE A 405 1.13 38.92 -17.33
CA ILE A 405 1.47 37.97 -18.39
C ILE A 405 0.19 37.56 -19.13
N MET A 406 0.25 37.49 -20.46
CA MET A 406 -0.84 37.00 -21.30
C MET A 406 -0.85 35.46 -21.34
N ASP A 407 -1.22 34.85 -20.22
CA ASP A 407 -1.38 33.41 -20.10
C ASP A 407 -2.82 32.96 -20.47
N ASN A 408 -3.10 31.65 -20.36
CA ASN A 408 -4.45 31.12 -20.63
C ASN A 408 -5.51 31.73 -19.71
N THR A 409 -5.15 32.04 -18.45
CA THR A 409 -6.05 32.67 -17.47
C THR A 409 -6.43 34.08 -17.90
N LYS A 410 -5.46 34.91 -18.31
CA LYS A 410 -5.72 36.26 -18.79
C LYS A 410 -6.57 36.25 -20.06
N LYS A 411 -6.27 35.35 -21.01
CA LYS A 411 -7.08 35.18 -22.22
C LYS A 411 -8.53 34.81 -21.89
N GLU A 412 -8.75 33.92 -20.92
CA GLU A 412 -10.09 33.56 -20.47
C GLU A 412 -10.83 34.75 -19.86
N ILE A 413 -10.19 35.51 -18.97
CA ILE A 413 -10.79 36.71 -18.35
C ILE A 413 -11.14 37.77 -19.40
N LEU A 414 -10.25 38.04 -20.36
CA LEU A 414 -10.51 38.99 -21.45
C LEU A 414 -11.66 38.52 -22.35
N TYR A 415 -11.78 37.22 -22.57
CA TYR A 415 -12.87 36.66 -23.36
C TYR A 415 -14.22 36.84 -22.64
N GLU A 416 -14.28 36.54 -21.34
CA GLU A 416 -15.48 36.77 -20.52
C GLU A 416 -15.83 38.27 -20.42
N LEU A 417 -14.82 39.14 -20.30
CA LEU A 417 -14.98 40.60 -20.34
C LEU A 417 -15.59 41.06 -21.67
N ALA A 418 -15.13 40.51 -22.79
CA ALA A 418 -15.70 40.79 -24.10
C ALA A 418 -17.17 40.38 -24.15
N LEU A 419 -17.51 39.15 -23.78
CA LEU A 419 -18.91 38.66 -23.80
C LEU A 419 -19.84 39.50 -22.92
N VAL A 420 -19.39 39.93 -21.74
CA VAL A 420 -20.19 40.84 -20.89
C VAL A 420 -20.32 42.21 -21.54
N SER A 421 -19.26 42.74 -22.16
CA SER A 421 -19.31 44.03 -22.85
C SER A 421 -20.25 44.00 -24.06
N GLU A 422 -20.30 42.88 -24.79
CA GLU A 422 -21.28 42.62 -25.86
C GLU A 422 -22.71 42.67 -25.31
N LYS A 423 -23.00 41.98 -24.19
CA LYS A 423 -24.31 42.03 -23.53
C LYS A 423 -24.72 43.42 -23.06
N MET A 424 -23.75 44.26 -22.71
CA MET A 424 -23.98 45.66 -22.32
C MET A 424 -24.10 46.62 -23.51
N GLY A 425 -23.93 46.15 -24.76
CA GLY A 425 -23.92 47.00 -25.96
C GLY A 425 -22.67 47.86 -26.09
N LYS A 426 -21.59 47.55 -25.37
CA LYS A 426 -20.32 48.31 -25.38
C LYS A 426 -19.37 47.76 -26.44
N ALA A 427 -19.68 48.04 -27.70
CA ALA A 427 -18.96 47.48 -28.86
C ALA A 427 -17.45 47.78 -28.88
N GLU A 428 -17.03 48.98 -28.46
CA GLU A 428 -15.60 49.33 -28.39
C GLU A 428 -14.84 48.45 -27.40
N GLN A 429 -15.36 48.29 -26.18
CA GLN A 429 -14.75 47.48 -25.12
C GLN A 429 -14.76 45.98 -25.47
N TYR A 430 -15.83 45.52 -26.13
CA TYR A 430 -15.91 44.17 -26.68
C TYR A 430 -14.76 43.90 -27.67
N LEU A 431 -14.56 44.78 -28.65
CA LEU A 431 -13.51 44.60 -29.65
C LEU A 431 -12.11 44.79 -29.08
N GLU A 432 -11.91 45.71 -28.14
CA GLU A 432 -10.63 45.94 -27.48
C GLU A 432 -10.13 44.68 -26.77
N ALA A 433 -10.98 44.07 -25.92
CA ALA A 433 -10.63 42.85 -25.19
C ALA A 433 -10.34 41.67 -26.13
N LEU A 434 -11.10 41.51 -27.22
CA LEU A 434 -10.84 40.46 -28.21
C LEU A 434 -9.54 40.70 -29.01
N LYS A 435 -9.21 41.95 -29.34
CA LYS A 435 -7.96 42.30 -30.04
C LYS A 435 -6.73 42.00 -29.19
N GLU A 436 -6.80 42.22 -27.88
CA GLU A 436 -5.73 41.82 -26.96
C GLU A 436 -5.45 40.32 -27.03
N ILE A 437 -6.51 39.49 -27.03
CA ILE A 437 -6.35 38.03 -27.17
C ILE A 437 -5.81 37.69 -28.56
N TYR A 438 -6.41 38.25 -29.61
CA TYR A 438 -6.04 38.01 -31.00
C TYR A 438 -4.55 38.25 -31.27
N ASN A 439 -4.00 39.35 -30.75
CA ASN A 439 -2.59 39.71 -30.92
C ASN A 439 -1.64 38.73 -30.22
N ALA A 440 -2.09 38.07 -29.16
CA ALA A 440 -1.28 37.13 -28.39
C ALA A 440 -1.46 35.67 -28.84
N ASP A 441 -2.67 35.30 -29.26
CA ASP A 441 -3.05 33.94 -29.65
C ASP A 441 -4.22 33.99 -30.66
N TYR A 442 -3.87 33.95 -31.94
CA TYR A 442 -4.83 33.94 -33.05
C TYR A 442 -5.81 32.76 -32.98
N GLY A 443 -5.39 31.61 -32.44
CA GLY A 443 -6.18 30.38 -32.40
C GLY A 443 -7.09 30.25 -31.19
N TYR A 444 -7.16 31.26 -30.32
CA TYR A 444 -7.97 31.19 -29.10
C TYR A 444 -9.48 31.21 -29.42
N ARG A 445 -10.13 30.06 -29.33
CA ARG A 445 -11.60 29.90 -29.52
C ARG A 445 -12.06 30.48 -30.86
N ASP A 446 -13.05 31.37 -30.85
CA ASP A 446 -13.65 32.05 -32.00
C ASP A 446 -13.20 33.52 -32.13
N VAL A 447 -12.14 33.92 -31.41
CA VAL A 447 -11.66 35.31 -31.35
C VAL A 447 -11.30 35.86 -32.73
N ALA A 448 -10.53 35.12 -33.53
CA ALA A 448 -10.15 35.56 -34.88
C ALA A 448 -11.36 35.89 -35.75
N LYS A 449 -12.34 34.98 -35.80
CA LYS A 449 -13.59 35.18 -36.54
C LYS A 449 -14.33 36.43 -36.07
N ARG A 450 -14.45 36.64 -34.76
CA ARG A 450 -15.16 37.81 -34.19
C ARG A 450 -14.45 39.13 -34.50
N VAL A 451 -13.12 39.17 -34.41
CA VAL A 451 -12.33 40.37 -34.69
C VAL A 451 -12.35 40.69 -36.18
N GLU A 452 -12.08 39.73 -37.05
CA GLU A 452 -12.06 39.95 -38.51
C GLU A 452 -13.43 40.36 -39.07
N SER A 453 -14.52 39.78 -38.54
CA SER A 453 -15.89 40.15 -38.92
C SER A 453 -16.24 41.61 -38.56
N SER A 454 -15.48 42.26 -37.67
CA SER A 454 -15.70 43.69 -37.35
C SER A 454 -15.08 44.66 -38.36
N TYR A 455 -14.26 44.15 -39.29
CA TYR A 455 -13.64 44.92 -40.38
C TYR A 455 -14.34 44.71 -41.73
N SER A 456 -15.30 43.78 -41.79
CA SER A 456 -16.15 43.51 -42.96
C SER A 456 -17.47 44.26 -42.81
#